data_AF-A0A965ABC3-F1
#
_entry.id   AF-A0A965ABC3-F1
#
_cell.length_a   1.000
_cell.length_b   1.000
_cell.length_c   1.000
_cell.angle_alpha   90.00
_cell.angle_beta   90.00
_cell.angle_gamma   90.00
#
_symmetry.space_group_name_H-M   'P 1'
#
loop_
_entity.id
_entity.type
_entity.pdbx_description
1 polymer ?
#
loop_
_entity_poly.entity_id
_entity_poly.type
_entity_poly.pdbx_seq_one_letter_code
_entity_poly.pdbx_strand_id
1 'polypeptide(L)'
;MSKELIKHKIDQLSRADKKVVDQTNEDIATDKVKGLVRIENYLTSDLNMSGWTLTAVLDDILMCQFADINEDGTMIKRGDLWVPINAVNQAWRVAKVLLSGPAAKVKPGQYVIFPSTYGLRASNINNLKHVVFLNEDRIFGIAEQETK
;
A
#
# COMPACT_ATOMS: atom_id res chain seq x y z
N MET A 1 32.22 33.19 -11.45
CA MET A 1 32.20 33.22 -12.92
C MET A 1 30.96 34.01 -13.37
N SER A 2 31.12 35.00 -14.25
CA SER A 2 30.04 35.89 -14.68
C SER A 2 28.92 35.10 -15.39
N LYS A 3 27.64 35.40 -15.09
CA LYS A 3 26.46 34.81 -15.74
C LYS A 3 26.51 34.93 -17.28
N GLU A 4 27.21 35.94 -17.78
CA GLU A 4 27.43 36.21 -19.20
C GLU A 4 28.31 35.13 -19.87
N LEU A 5 29.34 34.64 -19.18
CA LEU A 5 30.24 33.62 -19.71
C LEU A 5 29.56 32.25 -19.82
N ILE A 6 28.62 31.97 -18.92
CA ILE A 6 27.80 30.75 -18.92
C ILE A 6 26.81 30.79 -20.09
N LYS A 7 26.14 31.93 -20.30
CA LYS A 7 25.20 32.11 -21.42
C LYS A 7 25.90 31.96 -22.78
N HIS A 8 27.09 32.54 -22.93
CA HIS A 8 27.85 32.43 -24.17
C HIS A 8 28.28 30.99 -24.48
N LYS A 9 28.64 30.20 -23.45
CA LYS A 9 28.95 28.77 -23.61
C LYS A 9 27.72 27.94 -24.00
N ILE A 10 26.56 28.22 -23.41
CA ILE A 10 25.31 27.52 -23.74
C ILE A 10 24.92 27.83 -25.19
N ASP A 11 25.09 29.08 -25.65
CA ASP A 11 24.76 29.47 -27.02
C ASP A 11 25.62 28.78 -28.10
N GLN A 12 26.82 28.30 -27.75
CA GLN A 12 27.70 27.55 -28.65
C GLN A 12 27.43 26.03 -28.66
N LEU A 13 26.51 25.53 -27.81
CA LEU A 13 26.16 24.12 -27.77
C LEU A 13 25.39 23.68 -29.02
N SER A 14 25.53 22.39 -29.36
CA SER A 14 24.74 21.79 -30.42
C SER A 14 23.24 21.83 -30.08
N ARG A 15 22.37 21.72 -31.09
CA ARG A 15 20.92 21.71 -30.86
C ARG A 15 20.47 20.57 -29.92
N ALA A 16 21.16 19.44 -29.96
CA ALA A 16 20.87 18.31 -29.06
C ALA A 16 21.26 18.64 -27.62
N ASP A 17 22.43 19.24 -27.42
CA ASP A 17 22.94 19.57 -26.09
C ASP A 17 22.17 20.72 -25.43
N LYS A 18 21.73 21.73 -26.22
CA LYS A 18 20.82 22.79 -25.72
C LYS A 18 19.51 22.21 -25.21
N LYS A 19 18.94 21.25 -25.95
CA LYS A 19 17.68 20.59 -25.57
C LYS A 19 17.82 19.78 -24.27
N VAL A 20 18.99 19.16 -24.05
CA VAL A 20 19.30 18.46 -22.78
C VAL A 20 19.41 19.45 -21.63
N VAL A 21 20.06 20.60 -21.83
CA VAL A 21 20.18 21.66 -20.81
C VAL A 21 18.82 22.26 -20.48
N ASP A 22 17.97 22.54 -21.47
CA ASP A 22 16.62 23.07 -21.27
C ASP A 22 15.74 22.07 -20.52
N GLN A 23 15.78 20.78 -20.90
CA GLN A 23 15.08 19.72 -20.19
C GLN A 23 15.57 19.57 -18.76
N THR A 24 16.89 19.58 -18.53
CA THR A 24 17.47 19.47 -17.18
C THR A 24 17.07 20.65 -16.31
N ASN A 25 16.99 21.86 -16.87
CA ASN A 25 16.56 23.05 -16.16
C ASN A 25 15.05 23.02 -15.83
N GLU A 26 14.22 22.49 -16.73
CA GLU A 26 12.80 22.25 -16.44
C GLU A 26 12.62 21.18 -15.36
N ASP A 27 13.38 20.09 -15.41
CA ASP A 27 13.32 19.01 -14.42
C ASP A 27 13.74 19.50 -13.02
N ILE A 28 14.78 20.35 -12.94
CA ILE A 28 15.21 20.99 -11.68
C ILE A 28 14.17 22.03 -11.21
N ALA A 29 13.62 22.83 -12.11
CA ALA A 29 12.64 23.86 -11.77
C ALA A 29 11.28 23.27 -11.33
N THR A 30 10.96 22.07 -11.81
CA THR A 30 9.72 21.36 -11.49
C THR A 30 9.87 20.32 -10.38
N ASP A 31 11.06 20.19 -9.76
CA ASP A 31 11.26 19.39 -8.55
C ASP A 31 10.53 20.00 -7.34
N LYS A 32 9.20 19.85 -7.34
CA LYS A 32 8.29 20.22 -6.25
C LYS A 32 8.50 19.38 -4.99
N VAL A 33 9.39 18.38 -5.03
CA VAL A 33 9.50 17.35 -3.99
C VAL A 33 10.79 17.43 -3.22
N LYS A 34 11.83 18.10 -3.75
CA LYS A 34 13.10 18.32 -3.04
C LYS A 34 13.68 17.03 -2.45
N GLY A 35 13.56 15.91 -3.17
CA GLY A 35 14.02 14.60 -2.70
C GLY A 35 13.16 13.92 -1.62
N LEU A 36 11.98 14.45 -1.28
CA LEU A 36 11.02 13.76 -0.42
C LEU A 36 10.28 12.67 -1.21
N VAL A 37 9.97 11.56 -0.54
CA VAL A 37 9.20 10.46 -1.12
C VAL A 37 7.75 10.92 -1.28
N ARG A 38 7.22 10.92 -2.52
CA ARG A 38 5.79 11.21 -2.76
C ARG A 38 4.94 10.00 -2.38
N ILE A 39 4.41 10.00 -1.16
CA ILE A 39 3.56 8.93 -0.62
C ILE A 39 2.37 8.61 -1.57
N GLU A 40 1.85 9.62 -2.26
CA GLU A 40 0.79 9.50 -3.28
C GLU A 40 1.14 8.53 -4.43
N ASN A 41 2.42 8.42 -4.79
CA ASN A 41 2.88 7.52 -5.86
C ASN A 41 2.99 6.06 -5.41
N TYR A 42 2.88 5.79 -4.10
CA TYR A 42 2.95 4.45 -3.53
C TYR A 42 1.57 3.88 -3.18
N LEU A 43 0.49 4.65 -3.42
CA LEU A 43 -0.90 4.19 -3.23
C LEU A 43 -1.23 2.94 -4.05
N THR A 44 -0.50 2.72 -5.16
CA THR A 44 -0.60 1.55 -6.04
C THR A 44 0.72 0.79 -6.20
N SER A 45 1.79 1.16 -5.50
CA SER A 45 3.08 0.48 -5.65
C SER A 45 3.04 -0.83 -4.88
N ASP A 46 3.40 -1.93 -5.54
CA ASP A 46 3.73 -3.16 -4.85
C ASP A 46 4.86 -2.89 -3.84
N LEU A 47 4.63 -3.22 -2.57
CA LEU A 47 5.69 -3.21 -1.57
C LEU A 47 6.68 -4.32 -1.96
N ASN A 48 7.68 -3.97 -2.77
CA ASN A 48 8.69 -4.92 -3.23
C ASN A 48 9.65 -5.24 -2.07
N MET A 49 9.34 -6.30 -1.33
CA MET A 49 10.19 -6.82 -0.27
C MET A 49 11.22 -7.83 -0.79
N SER A 50 11.72 -7.68 -2.01
CA SER A 50 12.71 -8.64 -2.55
C SER A 50 13.92 -8.76 -1.61
N GLY A 51 14.21 -9.99 -1.17
CA GLY A 51 15.26 -10.29 -0.20
C GLY A 51 14.89 -10.07 1.27
N TRP A 52 13.67 -9.64 1.57
CA TRP A 52 13.20 -9.37 2.94
C TRP A 52 11.91 -10.14 3.25
N THR A 53 11.81 -10.62 4.49
CA THR A 53 10.61 -11.27 5.02
C THR A 53 10.12 -10.46 6.21
N LEU A 54 8.87 -10.03 6.19
CA LEU A 54 8.25 -9.34 7.32
C LEU A 54 7.94 -10.38 8.40
N THR A 55 8.61 -10.29 9.55
CA THR A 55 8.51 -11.28 10.63
C THR A 55 7.71 -10.79 11.84
N ALA A 56 7.55 -9.47 11.99
CA ALA A 56 6.81 -8.87 13.08
C ALA A 56 6.19 -7.53 12.63
N VAL A 57 5.12 -7.13 13.31
CA VAL A 57 4.51 -5.81 13.21
C VAL A 57 4.62 -5.11 14.56
N LEU A 58 4.54 -3.78 14.56
CA LEU A 58 4.77 -2.96 15.75
C LEU A 58 3.47 -2.66 16.51
N ASP A 59 3.61 -2.25 17.76
CA ASP A 59 2.53 -1.72 18.61
C ASP A 59 1.22 -2.54 18.57
N ASP A 60 0.09 -1.91 18.23
CA ASP A 60 -1.24 -2.50 18.11
C ASP A 60 -1.57 -2.94 16.67
N ILE A 61 -0.57 -2.97 15.78
CA ILE A 61 -0.75 -3.30 14.37
C ILE A 61 -0.97 -4.80 14.23
N LEU A 62 -1.86 -5.17 13.33
CA LEU A 62 -2.15 -6.53 12.92
C LEU A 62 -1.91 -6.65 11.42
N MET A 63 -1.21 -7.70 10.99
CA MET A 63 -1.18 -8.12 9.60
C MET A 63 -2.20 -9.23 9.44
N CYS A 64 -3.22 -9.00 8.61
CA CYS A 64 -4.29 -9.95 8.37
C CYS A 64 -4.40 -10.28 6.89
N GLN A 65 -5.02 -11.42 6.57
CA GLN A 65 -5.40 -11.78 5.21
C GLN A 65 -6.92 -11.88 5.13
N PHE A 66 -7.53 -11.27 4.11
CA PHE A 66 -8.97 -11.36 3.92
C PHE A 66 -9.43 -12.82 3.83
N ALA A 67 -10.41 -13.18 4.65
CA ALA A 67 -10.99 -14.52 4.72
C ALA A 67 -12.33 -14.61 3.99
N ASP A 68 -12.88 -13.47 3.56
CA ASP A 68 -14.20 -13.34 2.96
C ASP A 68 -14.14 -13.02 1.46
N ILE A 69 -13.04 -13.35 0.77
CA ILE A 69 -12.87 -13.07 -0.66
C ILE A 69 -12.51 -14.33 -1.46
N ASN A 70 -12.69 -14.25 -2.78
CA ASN A 70 -12.20 -15.26 -3.71
C ASN A 70 -10.69 -15.09 -3.99
N GLU A 71 -10.10 -16.08 -4.69
CA GLU A 71 -8.67 -16.09 -5.01
C GLU A 71 -8.23 -14.86 -5.82
N ASP A 72 -9.08 -14.35 -6.70
CA ASP A 72 -8.81 -13.16 -7.52
C ASP A 72 -9.01 -11.85 -6.75
N GLY A 73 -9.64 -11.88 -5.57
CA GLY A 73 -9.95 -10.69 -4.78
C GLY A 73 -10.93 -9.74 -5.46
N THR A 74 -11.82 -10.27 -6.30
CA THR A 74 -12.86 -9.52 -7.03
C THR A 74 -14.24 -9.64 -6.40
N MET A 75 -14.46 -10.69 -5.60
CA MET A 75 -15.74 -11.05 -5.01
C MET A 75 -15.61 -11.19 -3.48
N ILE A 76 -16.67 -10.82 -2.76
CA ILE A 76 -16.83 -11.04 -1.31
C ILE A 76 -17.84 -12.15 -1.07
N LYS A 77 -17.56 -13.06 -0.15
CA LYS A 77 -18.47 -14.12 0.29
C LYS A 77 -19.45 -13.60 1.35
N ARG A 78 -20.75 -13.81 1.12
CA ARG A 78 -21.87 -13.47 2.03
C ARG A 78 -22.76 -14.69 2.19
N GLY A 79 -22.54 -15.45 3.26
CA GLY A 79 -23.12 -16.79 3.40
C GLY A 79 -22.68 -17.67 2.23
N ASP A 80 -23.64 -18.11 1.43
CA ASP A 80 -23.40 -18.96 0.26
C ASP A 80 -23.28 -18.19 -1.07
N LEU A 81 -23.37 -16.84 -1.04
CA LEU A 81 -23.34 -16.00 -2.24
C LEU A 81 -22.01 -15.27 -2.42
N TRP A 82 -21.57 -15.14 -3.67
CA TRP A 82 -20.45 -14.30 -4.08
C TRP A 82 -20.96 -12.98 -4.66
N VAL A 83 -20.54 -11.86 -4.06
CA VAL A 83 -20.96 -10.52 -4.48
C VAL A 83 -19.74 -9.74 -4.98
N PRO A 84 -19.80 -9.08 -6.16
CA PRO A 84 -18.71 -8.23 -6.63
C PRO A 84 -18.36 -7.14 -5.61
N ILE A 85 -17.07 -6.96 -5.31
CA ILE A 85 -16.60 -5.96 -4.34
C ILE A 85 -17.06 -4.55 -4.72
N ASN A 86 -17.02 -4.21 -6.01
CA ASN A 86 -17.41 -2.90 -6.53
C ASN A 86 -18.91 -2.59 -6.42
N ALA A 87 -19.75 -3.59 -6.19
CA ALA A 87 -21.18 -3.42 -5.96
C ALA A 87 -21.51 -3.14 -4.49
N VAL A 88 -20.52 -3.18 -3.58
CA VAL A 88 -20.73 -3.06 -2.13
C VAL A 88 -20.07 -1.78 -1.60
N ASN A 89 -20.89 -0.76 -1.34
CA ASN A 89 -20.41 0.56 -0.89
C ASN A 89 -19.92 0.55 0.57
N GLN A 90 -20.50 -0.27 1.43
CA GLN A 90 -20.09 -0.44 2.83
C GLN A 90 -20.27 -1.90 3.23
N ALA A 91 -19.17 -2.55 3.58
CA ALA A 91 -19.13 -3.98 3.88
C ALA A 91 -18.45 -4.22 5.22
N TRP A 92 -19.03 -5.08 6.04
CA TRP A 92 -18.27 -5.72 7.11
C TRP A 92 -17.34 -6.77 6.51
N ARG A 93 -16.08 -6.74 6.90
CA ARG A 93 -15.03 -7.62 6.36
C ARG A 93 -14.58 -8.60 7.42
N VAL A 94 -14.19 -9.79 6.97
CA VAL A 94 -13.56 -10.79 7.83
C VAL A 94 -12.13 -11.02 7.35
N ALA A 95 -11.16 -10.98 8.25
CA ALA A 95 -9.78 -11.31 7.95
C ALA A 95 -9.17 -12.21 9.03
N LYS A 96 -8.29 -13.13 8.62
CA LYS A 96 -7.51 -13.97 9.51
C LYS A 96 -6.23 -13.25 9.90
N VAL A 97 -5.92 -13.21 11.19
CA VAL A 97 -4.70 -12.58 11.71
C VAL A 97 -3.50 -13.49 11.45
N LEU A 98 -2.44 -12.93 10.88
CA LEU A 98 -1.19 -13.63 10.56
C LEU A 98 -0.04 -13.19 11.49
N LEU A 99 0.09 -11.89 11.72
CA LEU A 99 1.02 -11.31 12.70
C LEU A 99 0.27 -10.34 13.59
N SER A 100 0.63 -10.34 14.87
CA SER A 100 0.13 -9.39 15.85
C SER A 100 1.27 -8.62 16.47
N GLY A 101 1.06 -7.31 16.62
CA GLY A 101 2.00 -6.44 17.31
C GLY A 101 2.07 -6.76 18.79
N PRO A 102 3.17 -6.38 19.47
CA PRO A 102 3.40 -6.71 20.87
C PRO A 102 2.36 -6.12 21.83
N ALA A 103 1.69 -5.02 21.48
CA ALA A 103 0.65 -4.39 22.29
C ALA A 103 -0.76 -4.92 21.96
N ALA A 104 -0.93 -5.62 20.84
CA ALA A 104 -2.22 -6.17 20.42
C ALA A 104 -2.66 -7.35 21.29
N LYS A 105 -3.93 -7.31 21.70
CA LYS A 105 -4.61 -8.39 22.43
C LYS A 105 -5.03 -9.52 21.49
N VAL A 106 -5.43 -9.21 20.27
CA VAL A 106 -5.76 -10.15 19.20
C VAL A 106 -4.50 -10.92 18.78
N LYS A 107 -4.64 -12.24 18.58
CA LYS A 107 -3.53 -13.15 18.33
C LYS A 107 -3.57 -13.78 16.93
N PRO A 108 -2.42 -14.20 16.37
CA PRO A 108 -2.38 -14.92 15.11
C PRO A 108 -3.30 -16.14 15.12
N GLY A 109 -3.96 -16.37 13.99
CA GLY A 109 -4.94 -17.46 13.81
C GLY A 109 -6.39 -17.07 14.05
N GLN A 110 -6.66 -16.02 14.83
CA GLN A 110 -8.01 -15.52 15.06
C GLN A 110 -8.58 -14.83 13.82
N TYR A 111 -9.90 -14.80 13.68
CA TYR A 111 -10.56 -14.00 12.66
C TYR A 111 -11.12 -12.72 13.29
N VAL A 112 -11.01 -11.61 12.57
CA VAL A 112 -11.45 -10.30 13.03
C VAL A 112 -12.48 -9.71 12.08
N ILE A 113 -13.44 -8.99 12.64
CA ILE A 113 -14.48 -8.27 11.90
C ILE A 113 -14.23 -6.78 11.98
N PHE A 114 -14.26 -6.10 10.83
CA PHE A 114 -14.03 -4.66 10.74
C PHE A 114 -14.78 -4.04 9.54
N PRO A 115 -15.12 -2.74 9.58
CA PRO A 115 -15.70 -2.05 8.43
C PRO A 115 -14.69 -1.92 7.27
N SER A 116 -15.17 -2.07 6.03
CA SER A 116 -14.34 -2.06 4.80
C SER A 116 -13.59 -0.76 4.53
N THR A 117 -13.94 0.32 5.23
CA THR A 117 -13.31 1.64 5.17
C THR A 117 -12.02 1.73 5.98
N TYR A 118 -11.71 0.72 6.81
CA TYR A 118 -10.51 0.68 7.62
C TYR A 118 -9.45 -0.27 7.06
N GLY A 119 -8.20 0.03 7.42
CA GLY A 119 -7.03 -0.77 7.11
C GLY A 119 -6.31 -0.36 5.84
N LEU A 120 -5.04 -0.72 5.78
CA LEU A 120 -4.18 -0.53 4.61
C LEU A 120 -4.06 -1.85 3.85
N ARG A 121 -4.59 -1.90 2.63
CA ARG A 121 -4.48 -3.09 1.79
C ARG A 121 -3.08 -3.18 1.20
N ALA A 122 -2.52 -4.38 1.18
CA ALA A 122 -1.22 -4.67 0.61
C ALA A 122 -1.26 -6.00 -0.16
N SER A 123 -0.46 -6.08 -1.22
CA SER A 123 -0.16 -7.29 -1.98
C SER A 123 1.30 -7.66 -1.79
N ASN A 124 1.62 -8.92 -2.02
CA ASN A 124 2.99 -9.44 -2.14
C ASN A 124 3.84 -9.33 -0.85
N ILE A 125 3.21 -9.17 0.31
CA ILE A 125 3.89 -9.27 1.60
C ILE A 125 4.13 -10.74 1.91
N ASN A 126 5.40 -11.16 2.02
CA ASN A 126 5.77 -12.57 2.21
C ASN A 126 5.13 -13.50 1.16
N ASN A 127 5.00 -13.03 -0.09
CA ASN A 127 4.30 -13.73 -1.19
C ASN A 127 2.80 -14.00 -0.93
N LEU A 128 2.18 -13.28 0.01
CA LEU A 128 0.75 -13.37 0.29
C LEU A 128 -0.04 -12.34 -0.53
N LYS A 129 -1.19 -12.76 -1.03
CA LYS A 129 -2.18 -11.89 -1.66
C LYS A 129 -3.20 -11.42 -0.63
N HIS A 130 -3.86 -10.31 -0.94
CA HIS A 130 -5.02 -9.80 -0.20
C HIS A 130 -4.78 -9.57 1.29
N VAL A 131 -3.62 -9.00 1.59
CA VAL A 131 -3.24 -8.61 2.95
C VAL A 131 -3.89 -7.28 3.30
N VAL A 132 -4.24 -7.12 4.57
CA VAL A 132 -4.69 -5.86 5.15
C VAL A 132 -4.02 -5.65 6.49
N PHE A 133 -3.44 -4.47 6.68
CA PHE A 133 -2.92 -4.03 7.97
C PHE A 133 -3.99 -3.24 8.72
N LEU A 134 -4.17 -3.53 10.00
CA LEU A 134 -5.18 -2.92 10.86
C LEU A 134 -4.54 -2.50 12.19
N ASN A 135 -4.96 -1.37 12.74
CA ASN A 135 -4.81 -1.09 14.16
C ASN A 135 -5.90 -1.86 14.93
N GLU A 136 -5.56 -2.41 16.09
CA GLU A 136 -6.49 -3.18 16.92
C GLU A 136 -7.74 -2.35 17.28
N ASP A 137 -7.60 -1.05 17.50
CA ASP A 137 -8.70 -0.13 17.79
C ASP A 137 -9.75 0.01 16.67
N ARG A 138 -9.44 -0.48 15.46
CA ARG A 138 -10.37 -0.47 14.31
C ARG A 138 -11.15 -1.77 14.18
N ILE A 139 -10.84 -2.76 14.99
CA ILE A 139 -11.55 -4.04 15.01
C ILE A 139 -12.81 -3.91 15.85
N PHE A 140 -13.90 -4.44 15.32
CA PHE A 140 -15.18 -4.49 16.03
C PHE A 140 -15.27 -5.70 16.95
N GLY A 141 -14.75 -6.84 16.51
CA GLY A 141 -14.71 -8.06 17.32
C GLY A 141 -13.93 -9.20 16.68
N ILE A 142 -13.74 -10.26 17.47
CA ILE A 142 -13.20 -11.54 17.03
C ILE A 142 -14.37 -12.43 16.58
N ALA A 143 -14.16 -13.19 15.52
CA ALA A 143 -15.14 -14.12 14.97
C ALA A 143 -14.57 -15.53 14.85
N GLU A 144 -15.48 -16.50 14.80
CA GLU A 144 -15.18 -17.89 14.51
C GLU A 144 -16.07 -18.33 13.34
N GLN A 145 -15.60 -19.27 12.55
CA GLN A 145 -16.45 -19.90 11.54
C GLN A 145 -17.44 -20.81 12.27
N GLU A 146 -18.73 -20.71 11.94
CA GLU A 146 -19.70 -21.68 12.41
C GLU A 146 -19.34 -23.07 11.87
N THR A 147 -18.91 -23.97 12.76
CA THR A 147 -18.78 -25.38 12.43
C THR A 147 -20.19 -25.93 12.31
N LYS A 148 -20.61 -26.29 11.09
CA LYS A 148 -21.85 -27.05 10.85
C LYS A 148 -21.71 -28.48 11.35
#